data_AF-A0A7X9GPL7-F1
#
_entry.id   AF-A0A7X9GPL7-F1
#
_cell.length_a   1.000
_cell.length_b   1.000
_cell.length_c   1.000
_cell.angle_alpha   90.00
_cell.angle_beta   90.00
_cell.angle_gamma   90.00
#
_symmetry.space_group_name_H-M   'P 1'
#
loop_
_entity.id
_entity.type
_entity.pdbx_description
1 polymer ?
#
loop_
_entity_poly.entity_id
_entity_poly.type
_entity_poly.pdbx_seq_one_letter_code
_entity_poly.pdbx_strand_id
1 'polypeptide(L)' 'MKVTRRGFLKLTGASLFALASGLGFDPKFAQAKGFALRIDGTTKIPSICHFCSGGCGLLLHIKDGKLVYLDGDPDNPVN' A
#
# COMPACT_ATOMS: atom_id res chain seq x y z
N MET A 1 -30.71 5.19 24.75
CA MET A 1 -31.78 4.62 23.91
C MET A 1 -31.83 3.11 24.10
N LYS A 2 -32.99 2.51 24.43
CA LYS A 2 -33.13 1.04 24.47
C LYS A 2 -33.54 0.57 23.07
N VAL A 3 -32.62 -0.04 22.32
CA VAL A 3 -32.90 -0.58 20.99
C VAL A 3 -33.55 -1.96 21.15
N THR A 4 -34.76 -2.15 20.62
CA THR A 4 -35.44 -3.45 20.59
C THR A 4 -34.95 -4.29 19.40
N ARG A 5 -35.12 -5.62 19.41
CA ARG A 5 -34.73 -6.50 18.29
C ARG A 5 -35.31 -6.05 16.94
N ARG A 6 -36.58 -5.63 16.93
CA ARG A 6 -37.24 -5.05 15.74
C ARG A 6 -36.70 -3.66 15.40
N GLY A 7 -36.36 -2.86 16.41
CA GLY A 7 -35.69 -1.57 16.24
C GLY A 7 -34.35 -1.72 15.53
N PHE A 8 -33.55 -2.70 15.95
CA PHE A 8 -32.27 -3.05 15.31
C PHE A 8 -32.45 -3.38 13.83
N LEU A 9 -33.39 -4.27 13.48
CA LEU A 9 -33.66 -4.64 12.08
C LEU A 9 -34.08 -3.45 11.19
N LYS A 10 -34.88 -2.53 11.75
CA LYS A 10 -35.28 -1.31 11.02
C LYS A 10 -34.12 -0.36 10.82
N LEU A 11 -33.27 -0.22 11.83
CA LEU A 11 -32.09 0.65 11.80
C LEU A 11 -31.07 0.15 10.76
N THR A 12 -30.80 -1.15 10.74
CA THR A 12 -29.89 -1.76 9.76
C THR A 12 -30.45 -1.72 8.34
N GLY A 13 -31.75 -1.95 8.16
CA GLY A 13 -32.41 -1.80 6.85
C GLY A 13 -32.39 -0.35 6.34
N ALA A 14 -32.66 0.61 7.21
CA ALA A 14 -32.61 2.04 6.88
C ALA A 14 -31.18 2.48 6.52
N SER A 15 -30.16 2.02 7.25
CA SER A 15 -28.75 2.35 6.95
C SER A 15 -28.30 1.77 5.61
N LEU A 16 -28.72 0.55 5.27
CA LEU A 16 -28.40 -0.07 3.98
C LEU A 16 -29.07 0.68 2.83
N PHE A 17 -30.34 1.06 2.99
CA PHE A 17 -31.06 1.85 1.98
C PHE A 17 -30.43 3.24 1.80
N ALA A 18 -30.00 3.89 2.88
CA ALA A 18 -29.27 5.16 2.81
C ALA A 18 -27.95 5.03 2.05
N LEU A 19 -27.20 3.93 2.27
CA LEU A 19 -25.96 3.66 1.54
C LEU A 19 -26.22 3.38 0.04
N ALA A 20 -27.24 2.59 -0.27
CA ALA A 20 -27.57 2.17 -1.64
C ALA A 20 -28.24 3.27 -2.47
N SER A 21 -28.95 4.20 -1.84
CA SER A 21 -29.62 5.33 -2.51
C SER A 21 -28.67 6.43 -2.98
N GLY A 22 -27.38 6.36 -2.63
CA GLY A 22 -26.39 7.36 -3.04
C GLY A 22 -26.61 8.74 -2.39
N LEU A 23 -27.43 8.81 -1.33
CA LEU A 23 -27.67 10.02 -0.53
C LEU A 23 -26.42 10.37 0.29
N GLY A 24 -25.39 10.90 -0.38
CA GLY A 24 -24.24 11.57 0.25
C GLY A 24 -23.02 10.70 0.57
N PHE A 25 -23.00 9.43 0.19
CA PHE A 25 -21.82 8.56 0.34
C PHE A 25 -21.29 8.15 -1.03
N ASP A 26 -20.29 8.87 -1.54
CA ASP A 26 -19.61 8.49 -2.79
C ASP A 26 -18.43 7.55 -2.46
N PRO A 27 -18.52 6.25 -2.79
CA PRO A 27 -17.48 5.27 -2.50
C PRO A 27 -16.15 5.57 -3.20
N LYS A 28 -16.14 6.45 -4.21
CA LYS A 28 -14.89 6.90 -4.87
C LYS A 28 -13.97 7.67 -3.92
N PHE A 29 -14.51 8.37 -2.92
CA PHE A 29 -13.69 9.04 -1.90
C PHE A 29 -13.17 8.07 -0.84
N ALA A 30 -13.87 6.97 -0.61
CA ALA A 30 -13.42 5.87 0.25
C ALA A 30 -12.47 4.90 -0.46
N GLN A 31 -12.26 5.06 -1.77
CA GLN A 31 -11.30 4.25 -2.50
C GLN A 31 -9.89 4.56 -2.01
N ALA A 32 -9.19 3.53 -1.52
CA ALA A 32 -7.78 3.66 -1.17
C ALA A 32 -6.98 4.03 -2.42
N LYS A 33 -6.58 5.30 -2.51
CA LYS A 33 -5.59 5.75 -3.50
C LYS A 33 -4.22 5.46 -2.91
N GLY A 34 -3.51 4.52 -3.50
CA GLY A 34 -2.11 4.30 -3.18
C GLY A 34 -1.29 5.57 -3.43
N PHE A 35 -0.19 5.72 -2.71
CA PHE A 35 0.79 6.76 -3.00
C PHE A 35 1.65 6.32 -4.19
N ALA A 36 2.18 7.29 -4.94
CA ALA A 36 3.24 7.01 -5.89
C ALA A 36 4.42 6.34 -5.15
N LEU A 37 4.97 5.27 -5.73
CA LEU A 37 6.10 4.58 -5.15
C LEU A 37 7.32 5.50 -5.18
N ARG A 38 8.08 5.54 -4.08
CA ARG A 38 9.31 6.36 -3.98
C ARG A 38 10.36 5.99 -5.04
N ILE A 39 10.31 4.74 -5.50
CA ILE A 39 11.19 4.14 -6.50
C ILE A 39 10.62 4.21 -7.93
N ASP A 40 9.49 4.88 -8.13
CA ASP A 40 8.86 4.98 -9.45
C ASP A 40 9.78 5.70 -10.46
N GLY A 41 9.85 5.15 -11.67
CA GLY A 41 10.75 5.64 -12.73
C GLY A 41 12.25 5.44 -12.49
N THR A 42 12.65 4.60 -11.53
CA THR A 42 14.07 4.24 -11.31
C THR A 42 14.48 3.02 -12.15
N THR A 43 15.74 2.94 -12.54
CA THR A 43 16.35 1.73 -13.09
C THR A 43 16.90 0.87 -11.95
N LYS A 44 16.53 -0.40 -11.93
CA LYS A 44 17.00 -1.38 -10.95
C LYS A 44 18.30 -2.03 -11.42
N ILE A 45 19.32 -2.06 -10.56
CA ILE A 45 20.62 -2.67 -10.86
C ILE A 45 21.04 -3.56 -9.68
N PRO A 46 21.27 -4.87 -9.90
CA PRO A 46 21.79 -5.75 -8.85
C PRO A 46 23.25 -5.42 -8.53
N SER A 47 23.62 -5.52 -7.24
CA SER A 47 24.96 -5.25 -6.72
C SER A 47 25.21 -6.08 -5.45
N ILE A 48 26.42 -5.94 -4.89
CA ILE A 48 26.82 -6.58 -3.63
C ILE A 48 27.18 -5.49 -2.60
N CYS A 49 26.89 -5.75 -1.32
CA CYS A 49 27.32 -4.93 -0.20
C CYS A 49 28.81 -5.16 0.11
N HIS A 50 29.60 -4.07 0.16
CA HIS A 50 31.06 -4.12 0.34
C HIS A 50 31.53 -3.73 1.75
N PHE A 51 30.63 -3.70 2.74
CA PHE A 51 30.97 -3.22 4.09
C PHE A 51 31.65 -4.29 4.96
N CYS A 52 31.09 -5.49 5.00
CA CYS A 52 31.63 -6.60 5.77
C CYS A 52 31.81 -7.84 4.88
N SER A 53 32.31 -8.93 5.45
CA SER A 53 32.47 -10.21 4.74
C SER A 53 31.15 -10.92 4.42
N GLY A 54 30.01 -10.34 4.81
CA GLY A 54 28.69 -10.93 4.59
C GLY A 54 28.34 -11.03 3.11
N GLY A 55 28.64 -10.00 2.31
CA GLY A 55 28.37 -10.02 0.87
C GLY A 55 26.88 -10.04 0.51
N CYS A 56 26.02 -9.40 1.32
CA CYS A 56 24.58 -9.29 1.05
C CYS A 56 24.32 -8.74 -0.37
N GLY A 57 23.34 -9.32 -1.06
CA GLY A 57 22.84 -8.80 -2.31
C GLY A 57 22.09 -7.49 -2.12
N LEU A 58 22.24 -6.58 -3.07
CA LEU A 58 21.60 -5.28 -3.08
C LEU A 58 20.89 -5.05 -4.41
N LEU A 59 19.71 -4.43 -4.33
CA LEU A 59 19.00 -3.92 -5.49
C LEU A 59 19.05 -2.39 -5.48
N LEU A 60 19.88 -1.83 -6.36
CA LEU A 60 20.10 -0.40 -6.47
C LEU A 60 19.00 0.25 -7.32
N HIS A 61 18.50 1.39 -6.88
CA HIS A 61 17.55 2.21 -7.64
C HIS A 61 18.25 3.48 -8.14
N ILE A 62 18.47 3.54 -9.45
CA ILE A 62 19.16 4.65 -10.12
C ILE A 62 18.15 5.57 -10.81
N LYS A 63 18.29 6.89 -10.62
CA LYS A 63 17.54 7.91 -11.34
C LYS A 63 18.49 9.05 -11.72
N ASP A 64 18.42 9.50 -12.96
CA ASP A 64 19.27 10.59 -13.49
C ASP A 64 20.78 10.34 -13.23
N GLY A 65 21.22 9.09 -13.37
CA GLY A 65 22.61 8.66 -13.13
C GLY A 65 23.04 8.64 -11.66
N LYS A 66 22.12 8.84 -10.72
CA LYS A 66 22.40 8.85 -9.27
C LYS A 66 21.69 7.71 -8.56
N LEU A 67 22.37 7.12 -7.58
CA LEU A 67 21.75 6.21 -6.63
C LEU A 67 20.81 7.00 -5.71
N VAL A 68 19.50 6.74 -5.79
CA VAL A 68 18.49 7.43 -4.97
C VAL A 68 17.93 6.57 -3.85
N TYR A 69 18.04 5.25 -3.98
CA TYR A 69 17.57 4.28 -2.99
C TYR A 69 18.24 2.91 -3.22
N LEU A 70 18.26 2.05 -2.20
CA LEU A 70 18.73 0.67 -2.31
C LEU A 70 17.93 -0.22 -1.35
N ASP A 71 17.59 -1.42 -1.81
CA ASP A 71 16.98 -2.49 -1.01
C ASP A 71 17.93 -3.70 -0.96
N GLY A 72 17.64 -4.66 -0.08
CA GLY A 72 18.23 -6.00 -0.19
C GLY A 72 17.72 -6.71 -1.43
N ASP A 73 18.57 -7.51 -2.07
CA ASP A 73 18.17 -8.35 -3.20
C ASP A 73 17.45 -9.61 -2.67
N PRO A 74 16.14 -9.78 -2.91
CA PRO A 74 15.39 -10.94 -2.41
C PRO A 74 15.80 -12.26 -3.09
N ASP A 75 16.49 -12.20 -4.23
CA ASP A 75 16.92 -13.38 -4.97
C ASP A 75 18.34 -13.83 -4.55
N ASN A 76 19.04 -13.04 -3.73
CA ASN A 76 20.38 -13.38 -3.27
C ASN A 76 20.32 -14.24 -2.00
N PRO A 77 20.86 -15.49 -2.01
CA PRO A 77 20.70 -16.45 -0.92
C PRO A 77 21.43 -16.07 0.38
N VAL A 78 22.29 -15.05 0.35
CA VAL A 78 23.06 -14.60 1.50
C VAL A 78 22.22 -13.75 2.46
N ASN A 79 21.21 -13.03 1.95
CA ASN A 79 20.39 -12.09 2.71
C ASN A 79 18.89 -12.39 2.63
#